data_AF-A0A499VBR1-F1
#
_entry.id   AF-A0A499VBR1-F1
#
_cell.length_a   1.000
_cell.length_b   1.000
_cell.length_c   1.000
_cell.angle_alpha   90.00
_cell.angle_beta   90.00
_cell.angle_gamma   90.00
#
_symmetry.space_group_name_H-M   'P 1'
#
loop_
_entity.id
_entity.type
_entity.pdbx_description
1 polymer ?
#
loop_
_entity_poly.entity_id
_entity_poly.type
_entity_poly.pdbx_seq_one_letter_code
_entity_poly.pdbx_strand_id
1 'polypeptide(L)'
;MRAPPRLYALVAAAVLSVVGTALVPTTTLAASGPATTTASVAPADAPSKPSKPLRPNAAPPKLRASGNKLVDENGATRRLLGVNRSGGEFMCVQGRGIFDGPVDDASVKAIADWKVNAVRIPLNEECWLGLSHINPAYGGTNYIAAVKALVARLEAHGITPIVELHWSHGTYTGGDSHCPGTAYATCQKPMPNAQYTPAFWTSVAQTFKSDQAVVFDLFNEPFPDRATSDLTAAWKCWRDGGSCPGIDFPVAGMQTLLNAVRTAGAKNLVLIPGVAYSNDLRQWLTYKPNDPAGNLAAAWHTYNFNTCSSESCFNEQLAPVIAKVPFVAGEIGENTCSHGYIDRVMAWLDAKGASYLGWTWNTWDCSSGPSLISDYNGTPTNFGVGLRDHLKGMQ
;
A
#
# COMPACT_ATOMS: atom_id res chain seq x y z
N MET A 1 2.79 26.32 4.56
CA MET A 1 3.71 25.21 4.92
C MET A 1 4.03 24.49 3.63
N ARG A 2 5.31 24.37 3.25
CA ARG A 2 5.71 23.72 1.99
C ARG A 2 5.45 22.22 2.13
N ALA A 3 4.67 21.66 1.21
CA ALA A 3 4.47 20.22 1.04
C ALA A 3 5.82 19.47 1.02
N PRO A 4 5.86 18.16 1.35
CA PRO A 4 7.04 17.35 1.11
C PRO A 4 7.56 17.57 -0.32
N PRO A 5 8.89 17.60 -0.51
CA PRO A 5 9.50 17.90 -1.80
C PRO A 5 8.87 17.01 -2.85
N ARG A 6 8.39 17.70 -3.86
CA ARG A 6 7.17 17.37 -4.54
C ARG A 6 7.34 16.16 -5.44
N LEU A 7 6.20 15.53 -5.71
CA LEU A 7 5.81 14.65 -6.82
C LEU A 7 6.14 15.23 -8.23
N TYR A 8 7.38 15.66 -8.48
CA TYR A 8 7.80 16.35 -9.71
C TYR A 8 8.84 15.52 -10.44
N ALA A 9 8.37 14.54 -11.22
CA ALA A 9 9.09 14.08 -12.42
C ALA A 9 8.15 13.25 -13.30
N LEU A 10 7.24 13.88 -14.04
CA LEU A 10 6.59 13.23 -15.18
C LEU A 10 6.20 14.28 -16.23
N VAL A 11 7.19 14.80 -16.95
CA VAL A 11 6.99 15.32 -18.31
C VAL A 11 8.19 14.95 -19.18
N ALA A 12 7.86 14.25 -20.28
CA ALA A 12 8.58 14.09 -21.54
C ALA A 12 9.82 13.18 -21.64
N ALA A 13 9.59 11.98 -22.19
CA ALA A 13 10.38 11.46 -23.31
C ALA A 13 9.48 10.57 -24.19
N ALA A 14 8.87 11.16 -25.22
CA ALA A 14 8.23 10.41 -26.29
C ALA A 14 9.31 9.90 -27.25
N VAL A 15 9.47 8.59 -27.37
CA VAL A 15 10.26 7.98 -28.43
C VAL A 15 9.30 7.48 -29.51
N LEU A 16 9.38 8.11 -30.68
CA LEU A 16 8.75 7.67 -31.92
C LEU A 16 9.24 6.25 -32.27
N SER A 17 8.34 5.28 -32.35
CA SER A 17 8.57 4.04 -33.08
C SER A 17 7.81 4.10 -34.41
N VAL A 18 8.59 4.12 -35.50
CA VAL A 18 8.15 4.16 -36.90
C VAL A 18 7.38 2.90 -37.26
N VAL A 19 6.22 3.09 -37.91
CA VAL A 19 5.34 2.05 -38.45
C VAL A 19 5.99 1.43 -39.69
N GLY A 20 6.31 0.15 -39.64
CA GLY A 20 6.68 -0.67 -40.80
C GLY A 20 5.51 -1.55 -41.22
N THR A 21 4.80 -1.16 -42.27
CA THR A 21 3.82 -1.99 -42.98
C THR A 21 4.52 -3.03 -43.85
N ALA A 22 4.16 -4.30 -43.72
CA ALA A 22 4.34 -5.29 -44.78
C ALA A 22 3.17 -6.28 -44.82
N LEU A 23 2.79 -6.62 -46.04
CA LEU A 23 1.54 -7.22 -46.48
C LEU A 23 1.41 -8.74 -46.23
N VAL A 24 0.14 -9.16 -46.28
CA VAL A 24 -0.51 -10.47 -46.17
C VAL A 24 0.14 -11.61 -46.98
N PRO A 25 -0.18 -12.89 -46.67
CA PRO A 25 -1.20 -13.53 -47.51
C PRO A 25 -2.27 -14.33 -46.74
N THR A 26 -3.49 -14.16 -47.26
CA THR A 26 -4.71 -14.91 -47.00
C THR A 26 -4.55 -16.41 -47.27
N THR A 27 -4.95 -17.24 -46.31
CA THR A 27 -5.33 -18.63 -46.56
C THR A 27 -6.73 -18.87 -46.00
N THR A 28 -7.64 -19.17 -46.91
CA THR A 28 -9.00 -19.66 -46.65
C THR A 28 -8.93 -21.12 -46.20
N LEU A 29 -9.53 -21.48 -45.06
CA LEU A 29 -9.98 -22.84 -44.81
C LEU A 29 -11.35 -22.86 -44.13
N ALA A 30 -12.14 -23.81 -44.60
CA ALA A 30 -13.58 -23.92 -44.49
C ALA A 30 -14.09 -24.36 -43.11
N ALA A 31 -15.33 -23.96 -42.85
CA ALA A 31 -16.13 -24.39 -41.71
C ALA A 31 -16.44 -25.89 -41.75
N SER A 32 -16.39 -26.54 -40.59
CA SER A 32 -17.16 -27.75 -40.29
C SER A 32 -17.59 -27.72 -38.82
N GLY A 33 -18.90 -27.90 -38.62
CA GLY A 33 -19.59 -27.89 -37.33
C GLY A 33 -19.45 -29.21 -36.54
N PRO A 34 -20.17 -29.34 -35.41
CA PRO A 34 -19.57 -29.66 -34.11
C PRO A 34 -19.66 -31.14 -33.72
N ALA A 35 -18.77 -31.56 -32.81
CA ALA A 35 -18.93 -32.78 -32.01
C ALA A 35 -19.00 -32.40 -30.52
N THR A 36 -20.20 -32.61 -29.97
CA THR A 36 -20.57 -32.47 -28.56
C THR A 36 -19.82 -33.50 -27.71
N THR A 37 -19.02 -33.04 -26.75
CA THR A 37 -18.61 -33.85 -25.60
C THR A 37 -18.93 -33.07 -24.33
N THR A 38 -19.84 -33.64 -23.55
CA THR A 38 -20.30 -33.13 -22.26
C THR A 38 -19.20 -33.30 -21.22
N ALA A 39 -18.50 -32.21 -20.88
CA ALA A 39 -17.70 -32.13 -19.67
C ALA A 39 -18.57 -31.58 -18.53
N SER A 40 -18.64 -32.33 -17.43
CA SER A 40 -19.33 -31.96 -16.19
C SER A 40 -18.72 -30.69 -15.60
N VAL A 41 -19.51 -29.61 -15.57
CA VAL A 41 -19.16 -28.33 -14.93
C VAL A 41 -19.46 -28.44 -13.44
N ALA A 42 -18.43 -28.31 -12.60
CA ALA A 42 -18.59 -28.14 -11.15
C ALA A 42 -19.40 -26.85 -10.88
N PRO A 43 -20.31 -26.83 -9.88
CA PRO A 43 -21.18 -25.68 -9.68
C PRO A 43 -20.39 -24.44 -9.27
N ALA A 44 -20.74 -23.32 -9.91
CA ALA A 44 -20.23 -21.99 -9.62
C ALA A 44 -20.49 -21.60 -8.15
N ASP A 45 -19.49 -20.98 -7.53
CA ASP A 45 -19.56 -20.39 -6.20
C ASP A 45 -20.80 -19.49 -6.03
N ALA A 46 -21.54 -19.73 -4.95
CA ALA A 46 -22.68 -18.91 -4.56
C ALA A 46 -22.26 -17.43 -4.32
N PRO A 47 -23.15 -16.46 -4.58
CA PRO A 47 -22.85 -15.05 -4.34
C PRO A 47 -22.53 -14.81 -2.86
N SER A 48 -21.41 -14.15 -2.62
CA SER A 48 -20.98 -13.72 -1.28
C SER A 48 -22.06 -12.85 -0.64
N LYS A 49 -22.55 -13.27 0.54
CA LYS A 49 -23.45 -12.44 1.35
C LYS A 49 -22.79 -11.07 1.64
N PRO A 50 -23.55 -9.97 1.65
CA PRO A 50 -23.03 -8.66 2.05
C PRO A 50 -22.36 -8.75 3.42
N SER A 51 -21.19 -8.10 3.55
CA SER A 51 -20.51 -7.97 4.83
C SER A 51 -21.45 -7.37 5.86
N LYS A 52 -21.65 -8.06 6.99
CA LYS A 52 -22.44 -7.55 8.12
C LYS A 52 -21.88 -6.18 8.55
N PRO A 53 -22.73 -5.16 8.81
CA PRO A 53 -22.28 -3.85 9.25
C PRO A 53 -21.35 -3.97 10.47
N LEU A 54 -20.27 -3.19 10.45
CA LEU A 54 -19.37 -3.05 11.60
C LEU A 54 -20.16 -2.52 12.78
N ARG A 55 -20.09 -3.22 13.91
CA ARG A 55 -20.69 -2.74 15.16
C ARG A 55 -19.79 -1.63 15.71
N PRO A 56 -20.32 -0.44 16.03
CA PRO A 56 -19.59 0.54 16.80
C PRO A 56 -19.08 -0.11 18.11
N ASN A 57 -17.81 0.12 18.45
CA ASN A 57 -17.12 -0.41 19.63
C ASN A 57 -16.81 -1.92 19.64
N ALA A 58 -16.87 -2.60 18.49
CA ALA A 58 -16.25 -3.92 18.37
C ALA A 58 -14.74 -3.76 18.15
N ALA A 59 -13.93 -4.55 18.85
CA ALA A 59 -12.49 -4.62 18.56
C ALA A 59 -12.27 -4.96 17.08
N PRO A 60 -11.25 -4.38 16.40
CA PRO A 60 -11.02 -4.69 15.00
C PRO A 60 -10.74 -6.18 14.78
N PRO A 61 -11.10 -6.72 13.60
CA PRO A 61 -11.00 -8.15 13.34
C PRO A 61 -9.55 -8.61 13.27
N LYS A 62 -9.29 -9.85 13.68
CA LYS A 62 -7.99 -10.50 13.44
C LYS A 62 -7.97 -11.08 12.04
N LEU A 63 -7.42 -10.31 11.10
CA LEU A 63 -7.50 -10.63 9.68
C LEU A 63 -6.59 -11.80 9.29
N ARG A 64 -7.14 -12.68 8.46
CA ARG A 64 -6.43 -13.78 7.82
C ARG A 64 -6.68 -13.81 6.32
N ALA A 65 -5.66 -14.17 5.55
CA ALA A 65 -5.82 -14.54 4.15
C ALA A 65 -6.50 -15.92 4.07
N SER A 66 -7.57 -16.00 3.28
CA SER A 66 -8.24 -17.26 2.93
C SER A 66 -8.59 -17.26 1.44
N GLY A 67 -7.85 -18.06 0.67
CA GLY A 67 -7.88 -17.96 -0.79
C GLY A 67 -7.54 -16.54 -1.23
N ASN A 68 -8.45 -15.89 -1.95
CA ASN A 68 -8.28 -14.51 -2.39
C ASN A 68 -9.01 -13.46 -1.54
N LYS A 69 -9.44 -13.81 -0.32
CA LYS A 69 -10.23 -12.94 0.55
C LYS A 69 -9.52 -12.70 1.88
N LEU A 70 -9.73 -11.51 2.44
CA LEU A 70 -9.51 -11.28 3.86
C LEU A 70 -10.72 -11.79 4.64
N VAL A 71 -10.48 -12.55 5.70
CA VAL A 71 -11.52 -13.05 6.62
C VAL A 71 -11.17 -12.72 8.06
N ASP A 72 -12.19 -12.58 8.91
CA ASP A 72 -12.00 -12.46 10.36
C ASP A 72 -11.87 -13.83 11.04
N GLU A 73 -11.74 -13.84 12.37
CA GLU A 73 -11.65 -15.05 13.19
C GLU A 73 -12.88 -15.96 13.12
N ASN A 74 -14.02 -15.47 12.62
CA ASN A 74 -15.25 -16.23 12.41
C ASN A 74 -15.41 -16.69 10.96
N GLY A 75 -14.43 -16.41 10.09
CA GLY A 75 -14.46 -16.75 8.67
C GLY A 75 -15.31 -15.80 7.80
N ALA A 76 -15.81 -14.69 8.36
CA ALA A 76 -16.57 -13.72 7.57
C ALA A 76 -15.62 -12.88 6.70
N THR A 77 -15.96 -12.70 5.43
CA THR A 77 -15.19 -11.84 4.53
C THR A 77 -15.17 -10.38 5.03
N ARG A 78 -13.98 -9.80 5.05
CA ARG A 78 -13.71 -8.41 5.45
C ARG A 78 -13.02 -7.65 4.32
N ARG A 79 -13.17 -6.34 4.34
CA ARG A 79 -12.46 -5.38 3.47
C ARG A 79 -11.86 -4.30 4.36
N LEU A 80 -10.67 -3.84 4.02
CA LEU A 80 -10.05 -2.65 4.59
C LEU A 80 -10.45 -1.46 3.72
N LEU A 81 -11.29 -0.58 4.25
CA LEU A 81 -11.88 0.58 3.58
C LEU A 81 -11.56 1.79 4.43
N GLY A 82 -10.64 2.62 3.96
CA GLY A 82 -9.92 3.48 4.89
C GLY A 82 -9.28 4.73 4.30
N VAL A 83 -8.41 5.31 5.12
CA VAL A 83 -7.60 6.47 4.80
C VAL A 83 -6.16 6.27 5.24
N ASN A 84 -5.23 6.97 4.60
CA ASN A 84 -3.86 7.11 5.09
C ASN A 84 -3.79 8.30 6.06
N ARG A 85 -3.00 8.18 7.12
CA ARG A 85 -2.74 9.26 8.08
C ARG A 85 -1.25 9.57 8.13
N SER A 86 -0.79 10.31 7.12
CA SER A 86 0.62 10.70 6.96
C SER A 86 1.07 11.72 8.03
N GLY A 87 2.36 11.73 8.35
CA GLY A 87 3.02 12.62 9.29
C GLY A 87 4.08 11.91 10.14
N GLY A 88 3.88 10.62 10.42
CA GLY A 88 4.79 9.80 11.24
C GLY A 88 6.15 9.58 10.58
N GLU A 89 6.18 9.52 9.26
CA GLU A 89 7.36 9.25 8.45
C GLU A 89 8.34 10.43 8.36
N PHE A 90 7.87 11.67 8.53
CA PHE A 90 8.69 12.85 8.23
C PHE A 90 8.86 13.83 9.38
N MET A 91 7.91 13.93 10.32
CA MET A 91 7.96 14.97 11.35
C MET A 91 9.16 14.81 12.30
N CYS A 92 9.49 13.56 12.63
CA CYS A 92 10.57 13.26 13.56
C CYS A 92 11.94 13.60 12.95
N VAL A 93 12.23 13.15 11.72
CA VAL A 93 13.50 13.43 11.02
C VAL A 93 13.66 14.91 10.69
N GLN A 94 12.56 15.66 10.58
CA GLN A 94 12.58 17.11 10.42
C GLN A 94 12.70 17.87 11.76
N GLY A 95 12.68 17.16 12.90
CA GLY A 95 12.77 17.77 14.23
C GLY A 95 11.53 18.56 14.66
N ARG A 96 10.35 18.23 14.11
CA ARG A 96 9.10 19.01 14.27
C ARG A 96 8.04 18.34 15.14
N GLY A 97 8.30 17.13 15.65
CA GLY A 97 7.35 16.33 16.42
C GLY A 97 7.33 14.88 15.96
N ILE A 98 6.37 14.09 16.44
CA ILE A 98 6.17 12.71 15.99
C ILE A 98 5.16 12.63 14.84
N PHE A 99 4.07 13.40 14.89
CA PHE A 99 3.01 13.40 13.87
C PHE A 99 2.73 14.81 13.35
N ASP A 100 2.24 14.91 12.11
CA ASP A 100 1.82 16.17 11.49
C ASP A 100 0.33 16.40 11.77
N GLY A 101 0.00 17.16 12.81
CA GLY A 101 -1.37 17.42 13.25
C GLY A 101 -1.87 16.48 14.35
N PRO A 102 -3.13 16.63 14.81
CA PRO A 102 -3.68 15.85 15.89
C PRO A 102 -3.81 14.37 15.50
N VAL A 103 -3.68 13.52 16.52
CA VAL A 103 -3.91 12.09 16.47
C VAL A 103 -4.73 11.64 17.70
N ASP A 104 -5.36 12.59 18.40
CA ASP A 104 -6.14 12.37 19.61
C ASP A 104 -7.52 11.73 19.31
N ASP A 105 -8.31 11.51 20.37
CA ASP A 105 -9.60 10.82 20.26
C ASP A 105 -10.58 11.55 19.36
N ALA A 106 -10.61 12.89 19.42
CA ALA A 106 -11.45 13.70 18.54
C ALA A 106 -11.05 13.54 17.07
N SER A 107 -9.75 13.53 16.76
CA SER A 107 -9.27 13.29 15.40
C SER A 107 -9.60 11.89 14.90
N VAL A 108 -9.48 10.86 15.74
CA VAL A 108 -9.85 9.47 15.35
C VAL A 108 -11.35 9.32 15.18
N LYS A 109 -12.15 9.99 16.02
CA LYS A 109 -13.60 10.03 15.86
C LYS A 109 -14.00 10.68 14.53
N ALA A 110 -13.36 11.78 14.14
CA ALA A 110 -13.61 12.44 12.86
C ALA A 110 -13.32 11.52 11.67
N ILE A 111 -12.24 10.74 11.75
CA ILE A 111 -11.93 9.68 10.77
C ILE A 111 -13.07 8.64 10.75
N ALA A 112 -13.49 8.13 11.91
CA ALA A 112 -14.56 7.14 12.03
C ALA A 112 -15.92 7.64 11.48
N ASP A 113 -16.21 8.94 11.58
CA ASP A 113 -17.44 9.56 11.07
C ASP A 113 -17.56 9.49 9.53
N TRP A 114 -16.45 9.27 8.83
CA TRP A 114 -16.41 8.94 7.39
C TRP A 114 -16.69 7.48 7.08
N LYS A 115 -17.04 6.68 8.09
CA LYS A 115 -17.40 5.26 7.94
C LYS A 115 -16.25 4.35 7.51
N VAL A 116 -15.01 4.78 7.79
CA VAL A 116 -13.82 3.96 7.59
C VAL A 116 -13.77 2.79 8.57
N ASN A 117 -13.01 1.76 8.21
CA ASN A 117 -12.69 0.64 9.10
C ASN A 117 -11.19 0.30 9.15
N ALA A 118 -10.36 1.08 8.44
CA ALA A 118 -8.92 0.92 8.42
C ALA A 118 -8.23 2.29 8.33
N VAL A 119 -7.07 2.42 8.99
CA VAL A 119 -6.18 3.59 8.86
C VAL A 119 -4.75 3.10 8.67
N ARG A 120 -4.09 3.57 7.61
CA ARG A 120 -2.68 3.31 7.32
C ARG A 120 -1.81 4.42 7.89
N ILE A 121 -0.76 4.04 8.62
CA ILE A 121 0.10 4.91 9.44
C ILE A 121 1.53 4.81 8.89
N PRO A 122 1.95 5.78 8.07
CA PRO A 122 3.32 5.88 7.61
C PRO A 122 4.35 6.07 8.73
N LEU A 123 5.37 5.21 8.73
CA LEU A 123 6.45 5.23 9.72
C LEU A 123 7.81 5.49 9.07
N ASN A 124 8.75 5.94 9.91
CA ASN A 124 10.15 6.13 9.57
C ASN A 124 11.03 5.17 10.36
N GLU A 125 11.91 4.43 9.68
CA GLU A 125 12.74 3.43 10.36
C GLU A 125 13.75 4.04 11.34
N GLU A 126 14.35 5.19 11.02
CA GLU A 126 15.38 5.80 11.87
C GLU A 126 14.74 6.46 13.10
N CYS A 127 13.54 7.03 12.94
CA CYS A 127 12.71 7.50 14.05
C CYS A 127 12.34 6.36 14.99
N TRP A 128 11.86 5.24 14.44
CA TRP A 128 11.48 4.08 15.23
C TRP A 128 12.67 3.48 15.98
N LEU A 129 13.81 3.31 15.30
CA LEU A 129 15.03 2.77 15.89
C LEU A 129 15.74 3.76 16.83
N GLY A 130 15.41 5.06 16.74
CA GLY A 130 16.00 6.10 17.58
C GLY A 130 17.49 6.30 17.32
N LEU A 131 17.89 6.38 16.04
CA LEU A 131 19.29 6.59 15.68
C LEU A 131 19.83 7.92 16.24
N SER A 132 21.14 8.01 16.42
CA SER A 132 21.80 9.10 17.18
C SER A 132 21.57 10.52 16.66
N HIS A 133 21.24 10.67 15.38
CA HIS A 133 20.96 11.97 14.77
C HIS A 133 19.49 12.40 14.92
N ILE A 134 18.61 11.49 15.36
CA ILE A 134 17.21 11.79 15.65
C ILE A 134 17.12 12.47 16.99
N ASN A 135 16.34 13.56 17.06
CA ASN A 135 16.06 14.21 18.32
C ASN A 135 15.43 13.18 19.29
N PRO A 136 16.02 12.93 20.47
CA PRO A 136 15.55 11.89 21.40
C PRO A 136 14.11 12.13 21.91
N ALA A 137 13.58 13.36 21.82
CA ALA A 137 12.18 13.64 22.10
C ALA A 137 11.21 12.98 21.10
N TYR A 138 11.66 12.66 19.89
CA TYR A 138 10.84 12.15 18.79
C TYR A 138 11.28 10.79 18.24
N GLY A 139 12.35 10.20 18.79
CA GLY A 139 12.91 8.93 18.35
C GLY A 139 12.75 7.79 19.37
N GLY A 140 13.02 6.55 18.93
CA GLY A 140 13.11 5.37 19.77
C GLY A 140 11.83 5.12 20.58
N THR A 141 11.99 4.92 21.89
CA THR A 141 10.87 4.63 22.80
C THR A 141 9.75 5.66 22.75
N ASN A 142 10.05 6.95 22.57
CA ASN A 142 9.03 8.00 22.47
C ASN A 142 8.20 7.87 21.20
N TYR A 143 8.85 7.61 20.07
CA TYR A 143 8.18 7.35 18.79
C TYR A 143 7.31 6.10 18.89
N ILE A 144 7.85 5.00 19.39
CA ILE A 144 7.14 3.72 19.56
C ILE A 144 5.93 3.88 20.49
N ALA A 145 6.07 4.60 21.60
CA ALA A 145 4.97 4.85 22.54
C ALA A 145 3.83 5.65 21.88
N ALA A 146 4.17 6.67 21.09
CA ALA A 146 3.18 7.48 20.36
C ALA A 146 2.44 6.67 19.28
N VAL A 147 3.16 5.83 18.52
CA VAL A 147 2.55 4.92 17.53
C VAL A 147 1.63 3.91 18.22
N LYS A 148 2.05 3.30 19.33
CA LYS A 148 1.19 2.39 20.13
C LYS A 148 -0.07 3.09 20.63
N ALA A 149 0.05 4.35 21.07
CA ALA A 149 -1.11 5.11 21.53
C ALA A 149 -2.09 5.43 20.40
N LEU A 150 -1.61 5.72 19.18
CA LEU A 150 -2.47 5.89 18.01
C LEU A 150 -3.13 4.57 17.60
N VAL A 151 -2.38 3.47 17.54
CA VAL A 151 -2.90 2.12 17.27
C VAL A 151 -4.05 1.78 18.22
N ALA A 152 -3.82 1.88 19.53
CA ALA A 152 -4.84 1.57 20.53
C ALA A 152 -6.09 2.46 20.42
N ARG A 153 -5.91 3.72 20.03
CA ARG A 153 -7.02 4.65 19.81
C ARG A 153 -7.83 4.28 18.57
N LEU A 154 -7.19 3.92 17.47
CA LEU A 154 -7.89 3.41 16.29
C LEU A 154 -8.70 2.15 16.63
N GLU A 155 -8.10 1.22 17.36
CA GLU A 155 -8.76 -0.01 17.80
C GLU A 155 -9.96 0.26 18.71
N ALA A 156 -9.87 1.24 19.62
CA ALA A 156 -10.99 1.65 20.46
C ALA A 156 -12.18 2.19 19.66
N HIS A 157 -11.95 2.71 18.44
CA HIS A 157 -12.99 3.14 17.50
C HIS A 157 -13.36 2.05 16.47
N GLY A 158 -12.88 0.81 16.65
CA GLY A 158 -13.16 -0.31 15.74
C GLY A 158 -12.46 -0.20 14.39
N ILE A 159 -11.39 0.60 14.30
CA ILE A 159 -10.61 0.82 13.09
C ILE A 159 -9.35 -0.06 13.12
N THR A 160 -9.12 -0.80 12.04
CA THR A 160 -7.94 -1.64 11.84
C THR A 160 -6.70 -0.79 11.55
N PRO A 161 -5.66 -0.81 12.41
CA PRO A 161 -4.42 -0.09 12.15
C PRO A 161 -3.54 -0.84 11.15
N ILE A 162 -3.01 -0.13 10.15
CA ILE A 162 -2.01 -0.65 9.21
C ILE A 162 -0.73 0.15 9.45
N VAL A 163 0.31 -0.47 10.00
CA VAL A 163 1.62 0.16 10.18
C VAL A 163 2.53 -0.19 9.02
N GLU A 164 3.22 0.80 8.48
CA GLU A 164 3.96 0.64 7.23
C GLU A 164 5.29 1.40 7.24
N LEU A 165 6.29 0.87 6.52
CA LEU A 165 7.57 1.55 6.37
C LEU A 165 7.54 2.49 5.17
N HIS A 166 7.48 3.79 5.45
CA HIS A 166 7.41 4.81 4.40
C HIS A 166 8.79 5.25 3.92
N TRP A 167 9.64 5.66 4.86
CA TRP A 167 10.99 6.18 4.58
C TRP A 167 12.05 5.34 5.25
N SER A 168 13.06 4.99 4.46
CA SER A 168 14.18 4.15 4.86
C SER A 168 15.53 4.83 4.58
N HIS A 169 16.56 4.36 5.27
CA HIS A 169 17.94 4.72 5.06
C HIS A 169 18.47 4.13 3.73
N GLY A 170 19.49 4.76 3.17
CA GLY A 170 20.18 4.33 1.96
C GLY A 170 20.60 5.52 1.10
N THR A 171 21.88 5.58 0.72
CA THR A 171 22.32 6.52 -0.32
C THR A 171 21.80 6.04 -1.66
N TYR A 172 21.10 6.89 -2.42
CA TYR A 172 20.65 6.53 -3.77
C TYR A 172 20.92 7.66 -4.74
N THR A 173 21.63 7.34 -5.83
CA THR A 173 22.05 8.30 -6.85
C THR A 173 21.50 7.93 -8.24
N GLY A 174 20.76 6.83 -8.35
CA GLY A 174 20.14 6.37 -9.59
C GLY A 174 18.91 7.19 -10.03
N GLY A 175 18.21 6.66 -11.03
CA GLY A 175 17.02 7.28 -11.60
C GLY A 175 15.94 7.56 -10.55
N ASP A 176 15.38 8.77 -10.58
CA ASP A 176 14.32 9.18 -9.64
C ASP A 176 14.79 9.23 -8.17
N SER A 177 16.03 9.68 -7.92
CA SER A 177 16.52 9.95 -6.56
C SER A 177 15.86 11.19 -5.94
N HIS A 178 15.17 11.01 -4.81
CA HIS A 178 14.37 12.07 -4.15
C HIS A 178 15.14 12.90 -3.12
N CYS A 179 16.22 12.36 -2.57
CA CYS A 179 17.11 13.08 -1.67
C CYS A 179 18.58 12.71 -1.94
N PRO A 180 19.13 13.17 -3.07
CA PRO A 180 20.54 12.96 -3.39
C PRO A 180 21.40 13.64 -2.32
N GLY A 181 22.46 12.97 -1.88
CA GLY A 181 23.42 13.51 -0.91
C GLY A 181 23.13 13.20 0.56
N THR A 182 22.14 12.36 0.85
CA THR A 182 21.94 11.83 2.21
C THR A 182 21.55 10.35 2.19
N ALA A 183 22.11 9.61 3.14
CA ALA A 183 21.69 8.24 3.43
C ALA A 183 20.50 8.19 4.40
N TYR A 184 20.23 9.26 5.16
CA TYR A 184 19.16 9.28 6.15
C TYR A 184 17.78 9.08 5.52
N ALA A 185 16.85 8.59 6.34
CA ALA A 185 15.46 8.33 5.99
C ALA A 185 14.65 9.64 5.92
N THR A 186 15.11 10.60 5.10
CA THR A 186 14.44 11.90 4.90
C THR A 186 13.61 11.95 3.60
N CYS A 187 13.58 10.85 2.87
CA CYS A 187 12.80 10.66 1.66
C CYS A 187 12.60 9.18 1.38
N GLN A 188 11.79 8.88 0.37
CA GLN A 188 11.60 7.53 -0.14
C GLN A 188 12.86 7.01 -0.84
N LYS A 189 13.09 5.69 -0.74
CA LYS A 189 14.21 4.97 -1.36
C LYS A 189 13.67 3.88 -2.29
N PRO A 190 14.42 3.47 -3.32
CA PRO A 190 13.94 2.47 -4.30
C PRO A 190 13.61 1.12 -3.67
N MET A 191 14.28 0.79 -2.57
CA MET A 191 14.15 -0.47 -1.86
C MET A 191 14.48 -0.28 -0.37
N PRO A 192 14.03 -1.17 0.52
CA PRO A 192 14.54 -1.30 1.89
C PRO A 192 16.03 -1.60 1.93
N ASN A 193 16.74 -1.09 2.94
CA ASN A 193 18.16 -1.37 3.13
C ASN A 193 18.38 -2.58 4.06
N ALA A 194 19.48 -3.31 3.86
CA ALA A 194 19.86 -4.44 4.71
C ALA A 194 20.42 -4.03 6.08
N GLN A 195 20.79 -2.76 6.25
CA GLN A 195 21.46 -2.26 7.45
C GLN A 195 20.51 -2.09 8.64
N TYR A 196 19.33 -1.50 8.41
CA TYR A 196 18.40 -1.11 9.46
C TYR A 196 17.00 -1.69 9.28
N THR A 197 16.52 -1.86 8.05
CA THR A 197 15.12 -2.25 7.83
C THR A 197 14.74 -3.62 8.45
N PRO A 198 15.60 -4.66 8.45
CA PRO A 198 15.30 -5.90 9.17
C PRO A 198 15.15 -5.71 10.70
N ALA A 199 15.96 -4.84 11.30
CA ALA A 199 15.88 -4.52 12.73
C ALA A 199 14.60 -3.73 13.05
N PHE A 200 14.25 -2.78 12.18
CA PHE A 200 12.96 -2.06 12.23
C PHE A 200 11.79 -3.04 12.25
N TRP A 201 11.69 -3.93 11.25
CA TRP A 201 10.57 -4.88 11.16
C TRP A 201 10.56 -5.90 12.29
N THR A 202 11.72 -6.34 12.78
CA THR A 202 11.81 -7.17 13.98
C THR A 202 11.21 -6.45 15.19
N SER A 203 11.53 -5.16 15.38
CA SER A 203 11.05 -4.36 16.51
C SER A 203 9.55 -4.03 16.40
N VAL A 204 9.05 -3.67 15.22
CA VAL A 204 7.62 -3.49 14.95
C VAL A 204 6.85 -4.79 15.24
N ALA A 205 7.34 -5.91 14.71
CA ALA A 205 6.72 -7.22 14.94
C ALA A 205 6.73 -7.61 16.42
N GLN A 206 7.82 -7.40 17.15
CA GLN A 206 7.86 -7.65 18.59
C GLN A 206 6.87 -6.77 19.37
N THR A 207 6.67 -5.53 18.92
CA THR A 207 5.75 -4.57 19.54
C THR A 207 4.29 -5.00 19.39
N PHE A 208 3.91 -5.52 18.21
CA PHE A 208 2.50 -5.78 17.87
C PHE A 208 2.14 -7.26 17.68
N LYS A 209 3.06 -8.23 17.84
CA LYS A 209 2.75 -9.67 17.61
C LYS A 209 1.60 -10.24 18.45
N SER A 210 1.36 -9.66 19.63
CA SER A 210 0.26 -10.06 20.51
C SER A 210 -1.08 -9.47 20.06
N ASP A 211 -1.03 -8.43 19.23
CA ASP A 211 -2.18 -7.79 18.62
C ASP A 211 -2.27 -8.13 17.13
N GLN A 212 -2.98 -9.21 16.82
CA GLN A 212 -3.17 -9.65 15.43
C GLN A 212 -4.22 -8.85 14.66
N ALA A 213 -4.83 -7.81 15.26
CA ALA A 213 -5.65 -6.86 14.51
C ALA A 213 -4.78 -5.88 13.71
N VAL A 214 -3.58 -5.54 14.20
CA VAL A 214 -2.64 -4.70 13.47
C VAL A 214 -2.16 -5.39 12.19
N VAL A 215 -2.24 -4.69 11.07
CA VAL A 215 -1.71 -5.15 9.77
C VAL A 215 -0.34 -4.52 9.54
N PHE A 216 0.59 -5.29 8.97
CA PHE A 216 1.93 -4.81 8.61
C PHE A 216 2.04 -4.64 7.10
N ASP A 217 2.45 -3.48 6.61
CA ASP A 217 2.70 -3.24 5.19
C ASP A 217 4.20 -2.98 4.98
N LEU A 218 4.91 -3.92 4.34
CA LEU A 218 6.36 -4.06 4.52
C LEU A 218 7.19 -2.88 4.01
N PHE A 219 6.72 -2.21 2.98
CA PHE A 219 7.37 -1.04 2.42
C PHE A 219 6.37 -0.27 1.55
N ASN A 220 6.39 1.05 1.60
CA ASN A 220 5.43 1.88 0.89
C ASN A 220 5.37 1.57 -0.61
N GLU A 221 6.48 1.77 -1.31
CA GLU A 221 6.49 1.75 -2.78
C GLU A 221 7.89 1.35 -3.27
N PRO A 222 8.14 0.05 -3.49
CA PRO A 222 9.36 -0.37 -4.16
C PRO A 222 9.38 0.12 -5.62
N PHE A 223 10.52 0.62 -6.07
CA PHE A 223 10.74 1.04 -7.46
C PHE A 223 12.13 0.65 -8.02
N PRO A 224 12.61 -0.60 -7.83
CA PRO A 224 13.92 -1.02 -8.37
C PRO A 224 13.99 -0.95 -9.92
N ASP A 225 12.85 -0.91 -10.59
CA ASP A 225 12.70 -0.68 -12.04
C ASP A 225 13.07 0.74 -12.50
N ARG A 226 13.30 1.69 -11.58
CA ARG A 226 13.96 2.98 -11.90
C ARG A 226 15.48 2.90 -11.85
N ALA A 227 16.02 1.91 -11.14
CA ALA A 227 17.45 1.66 -11.05
C ALA A 227 17.96 0.75 -12.19
N THR A 228 17.09 -0.09 -12.77
CA THR A 228 17.44 -1.00 -13.86
C THR A 228 16.30 -1.14 -14.88
N SER A 229 16.65 -1.21 -16.18
CA SER A 229 15.69 -1.51 -17.25
C SER A 229 15.41 -3.01 -17.42
N ASP A 230 16.18 -3.88 -16.78
CA ASP A 230 15.90 -5.32 -16.73
C ASP A 230 14.84 -5.60 -15.66
N LEU A 231 13.59 -5.78 -16.10
CA LEU A 231 12.46 -6.06 -15.22
C LEU A 231 12.61 -7.38 -14.45
N THR A 232 13.30 -8.38 -15.01
CA THR A 232 13.56 -9.64 -14.29
C THR A 232 14.54 -9.39 -13.14
N ALA A 233 15.58 -8.60 -13.38
CA ALA A 233 16.51 -8.19 -12.33
C ALA A 233 15.83 -7.33 -11.26
N ALA A 234 14.91 -6.43 -11.65
CA ALA A 234 14.13 -5.62 -10.71
C ALA A 234 13.26 -6.48 -9.78
N TRP A 235 12.53 -7.47 -10.31
CA TRP A 235 11.72 -8.38 -9.49
C TRP A 235 12.55 -9.33 -8.61
N LYS A 236 13.72 -9.76 -9.09
CA LYS A 236 14.69 -10.51 -8.26
C LYS A 236 15.22 -9.66 -7.11
N CYS A 237 15.63 -8.42 -7.39
CA CYS A 237 16.02 -7.47 -6.36
C CYS A 237 14.90 -7.25 -5.34
N TRP A 238 13.67 -7.04 -5.82
CA TRP A 238 12.50 -6.84 -4.99
C TRP A 238 12.27 -7.99 -4.00
N ARG A 239 12.36 -9.24 -4.46
CA ARG A 239 12.15 -10.43 -3.62
C ARG A 239 13.34 -10.74 -2.71
N ASP A 240 14.52 -10.82 -3.31
CA ASP A 240 15.72 -11.42 -2.72
C ASP A 240 16.62 -10.38 -2.02
N GLY A 241 16.66 -9.16 -2.56
CA GLY A 241 17.60 -8.12 -2.14
C GLY A 241 19.05 -8.44 -2.49
N GLY A 242 19.98 -8.07 -1.60
CA GLY A 242 21.42 -8.19 -1.81
C GLY A 242 21.99 -7.02 -2.63
N SER A 243 22.94 -7.32 -3.52
CA SER A 243 23.51 -6.33 -4.44
C SER A 243 22.61 -6.20 -5.66
N CYS A 244 21.79 -5.15 -5.68
CA CYS A 244 20.85 -4.90 -6.77
C CYS A 244 21.44 -3.97 -7.84
N PRO A 245 21.20 -4.22 -9.14
CA PRO A 245 21.66 -3.33 -10.20
C PRO A 245 21.15 -1.89 -10.03
N GLY A 246 22.07 -0.93 -10.05
CA GLY A 246 21.77 0.50 -9.98
C GLY A 246 21.35 1.03 -8.60
N ILE A 247 21.41 0.22 -7.53
CA ILE A 247 21.12 0.66 -6.16
C ILE A 247 22.42 0.67 -5.35
N ASP A 248 22.74 1.82 -4.74
CA ASP A 248 24.05 2.08 -4.12
C ASP A 248 24.20 1.53 -2.68
N PHE A 249 23.20 0.83 -2.17
CA PHE A 249 23.20 0.22 -0.85
C PHE A 249 22.78 -1.25 -0.91
N PRO A 250 23.27 -2.12 0.00
CA PRO A 250 22.78 -3.48 0.13
C PRO A 250 21.29 -3.50 0.46
N VAL A 251 20.51 -4.20 -0.35
CA VAL A 251 19.04 -4.23 -0.27
C VAL A 251 18.56 -5.36 0.64
N ALA A 252 17.58 -5.08 1.48
CA ALA A 252 16.73 -6.11 2.08
C ALA A 252 15.50 -6.33 1.19
N GLY A 253 15.44 -7.47 0.51
CA GLY A 253 14.26 -7.84 -0.29
C GLY A 253 13.05 -8.16 0.60
N MET A 254 11.86 -8.21 -0.01
CA MET A 254 10.60 -8.49 0.70
C MET A 254 10.63 -9.81 1.47
N GLN A 255 11.33 -10.85 0.99
CA GLN A 255 11.48 -12.10 1.74
C GLN A 255 12.27 -11.91 3.03
N THR A 256 13.31 -11.07 3.02
CA THR A 256 14.12 -10.76 4.22
C THR A 256 13.27 -10.04 5.26
N LEU A 257 12.45 -9.08 4.84
CA LEU A 257 11.56 -8.34 5.73
C LEU A 257 10.45 -9.23 6.31
N LEU A 258 9.83 -10.07 5.49
CA LEU A 258 8.87 -11.05 5.96
C LEU A 258 9.49 -12.03 6.96
N ASN A 259 10.72 -12.49 6.71
CA ASN A 259 11.45 -13.34 7.65
C ASN A 259 11.70 -12.64 8.99
N ALA A 260 12.02 -11.34 9.00
CA ALA A 260 12.18 -10.56 10.23
C ALA A 260 10.87 -10.53 11.04
N VAL A 261 9.74 -10.28 10.37
CA VAL A 261 8.40 -10.30 10.99
C VAL A 261 8.07 -11.68 11.58
N ARG A 262 8.24 -12.75 10.80
CA ARG A 262 7.87 -14.11 11.23
C ARG A 262 8.81 -14.68 12.28
N THR A 263 10.11 -14.41 12.20
CA THR A 263 11.10 -14.82 13.22
C THR A 263 10.84 -14.14 14.57
N ALA A 264 10.33 -12.91 14.57
CA ALA A 264 9.89 -12.24 15.80
C ALA A 264 8.66 -12.89 16.46
N GLY A 265 7.99 -13.82 15.76
CA GLY A 265 6.82 -14.56 16.22
C GLY A 265 5.47 -13.95 15.81
N ALA A 266 5.46 -12.91 14.97
CA ALA A 266 4.23 -12.25 14.56
C ALA A 266 3.47 -13.05 13.50
N LYS A 267 2.16 -13.21 13.71
CA LYS A 267 1.22 -13.90 12.79
C LYS A 267 0.23 -12.94 12.12
N ASN A 268 0.42 -11.64 12.33
CA ASN A 268 -0.32 -10.54 11.72
C ASN A 268 -0.41 -10.71 10.20
N LEU A 269 -1.49 -10.19 9.60
CA LEU A 269 -1.59 -10.03 8.16
C LEU A 269 -0.44 -9.13 7.69
N VAL A 270 0.24 -9.55 6.62
CA VAL A 270 1.32 -8.76 6.01
C VAL A 270 0.93 -8.39 4.58
N LEU A 271 0.94 -7.10 4.25
CA LEU A 271 0.80 -6.58 2.90
C LEU A 271 2.18 -6.53 2.24
N ILE A 272 2.22 -6.99 0.99
CA ILE A 272 3.43 -7.09 0.19
C ILE A 272 3.20 -6.28 -1.11
N PRO A 273 3.86 -5.12 -1.29
CA PRO A 273 3.68 -4.24 -2.44
C PRO A 273 4.24 -4.80 -3.74
N GLY A 274 3.89 -4.21 -4.88
CA GLY A 274 4.52 -4.49 -6.17
C GLY A 274 5.83 -3.72 -6.41
N VAL A 275 6.27 -3.70 -7.66
CA VAL A 275 7.32 -2.76 -8.14
C VAL A 275 6.66 -1.54 -8.80
N ALA A 276 7.45 -0.66 -9.42
CA ALA A 276 6.97 0.55 -10.08
C ALA A 276 6.10 1.42 -9.16
N TYR A 277 6.63 1.72 -7.97
CA TYR A 277 5.92 2.41 -6.90
C TYR A 277 4.65 1.67 -6.46
N SER A 278 4.77 0.36 -6.28
CA SER A 278 3.64 -0.53 -6.01
C SER A 278 2.50 -0.48 -7.05
N ASN A 279 2.73 0.01 -8.27
CA ASN A 279 1.71 0.09 -9.33
C ASN A 279 1.74 -1.11 -10.31
N ASP A 280 2.83 -1.88 -10.36
CA ASP A 280 2.97 -3.09 -11.20
C ASP A 280 2.98 -4.37 -10.35
N LEU A 281 1.97 -5.23 -10.57
CA LEU A 281 1.81 -6.53 -9.92
C LEU A 281 1.90 -7.73 -10.88
N ARG A 282 2.28 -7.53 -12.15
CA ARG A 282 2.25 -8.58 -13.18
C ARG A 282 3.07 -9.81 -12.83
N GLN A 283 4.14 -9.65 -12.05
CA GLN A 283 5.00 -10.76 -11.62
C GLN A 283 4.86 -11.08 -10.13
N TRP A 284 3.92 -10.47 -9.42
CA TRP A 284 3.77 -10.66 -7.98
C TRP A 284 3.53 -12.13 -7.62
N LEU A 285 2.69 -12.85 -8.39
CA LEU A 285 2.45 -14.29 -8.15
C LEU A 285 3.68 -15.16 -8.41
N THR A 286 4.55 -14.75 -9.35
CA THR A 286 5.81 -15.45 -9.68
C THR A 286 6.85 -15.26 -8.58
N TYR A 287 6.95 -14.06 -8.02
CA TYR A 287 8.00 -13.68 -7.05
C TYR A 287 7.51 -13.61 -5.60
N LYS A 288 6.22 -13.87 -5.33
CA LYS A 288 5.62 -13.79 -3.99
C LYS A 288 6.53 -14.44 -2.94
N PRO A 289 6.88 -13.72 -1.84
CA PRO A 289 7.60 -14.31 -0.73
C PRO A 289 6.89 -15.53 -0.13
N ASN A 290 7.67 -16.51 0.31
CA ASN A 290 7.15 -17.65 1.05
C ASN A 290 6.85 -17.23 2.50
N ASP A 291 5.58 -17.31 2.89
CA ASP A 291 5.13 -17.01 4.25
C ASP A 291 4.75 -18.29 5.00
N PRO A 292 5.53 -18.73 6.02
CA PRO A 292 5.17 -19.88 6.83
C PRO A 292 3.86 -19.69 7.63
N ALA A 293 3.42 -18.44 7.85
CA ALA A 293 2.12 -18.16 8.48
C ALA A 293 0.96 -18.19 7.48
N GLY A 294 1.24 -18.19 6.17
CA GLY A 294 0.23 -18.17 5.12
C GLY A 294 -0.70 -16.95 5.14
N ASN A 295 -0.28 -15.83 5.72
CA ASN A 295 -1.14 -14.66 5.99
C ASN A 295 -0.64 -13.41 5.27
N LEU A 296 -0.63 -13.48 3.92
CA LEU A 296 -0.20 -12.40 3.03
C LEU A 296 -1.35 -11.85 2.18
N ALA A 297 -1.29 -10.56 1.88
CA ALA A 297 -2.06 -9.90 0.84
C ALA A 297 -1.16 -9.07 -0.09
N ALA A 298 -1.58 -8.87 -1.34
CA ALA A 298 -0.91 -7.97 -2.27
C ALA A 298 -1.30 -6.51 -1.96
N ALA A 299 -0.33 -5.60 -1.97
CA ALA A 299 -0.56 -4.15 -1.91
C ALA A 299 -0.38 -3.51 -3.28
N TRP A 300 -1.21 -2.51 -3.59
CA TRP A 300 -1.19 -1.77 -4.85
C TRP A 300 -1.44 -0.29 -4.62
N HIS A 301 -0.70 0.59 -5.28
CA HIS A 301 -0.89 2.04 -5.19
C HIS A 301 -1.28 2.59 -6.56
N THR A 302 -2.18 3.57 -6.57
CA THR A 302 -2.68 4.11 -7.82
C THR A 302 -3.11 5.56 -7.73
N TYR A 303 -2.69 6.29 -8.75
CA TYR A 303 -2.97 7.69 -8.99
C TYR A 303 -3.22 7.93 -10.47
N ASN A 304 -3.92 9.03 -10.79
CA ASN A 304 -4.29 9.40 -12.16
C ASN A 304 -3.10 9.64 -13.12
N PHE A 305 -1.88 9.76 -12.59
CA PHE A 305 -0.64 9.94 -13.35
C PHE A 305 0.25 8.69 -13.39
N ASN A 306 -0.18 7.57 -12.78
CA ASN A 306 0.56 6.31 -12.89
C ASN A 306 0.42 5.67 -14.27
N THR A 307 1.38 4.80 -14.61
CA THR A 307 1.36 4.00 -15.84
C THR A 307 0.14 3.09 -15.90
N CYS A 308 -0.18 2.36 -14.82
CA CYS A 308 -1.43 1.63 -14.71
C CYS A 308 -2.48 2.46 -13.98
N SER A 309 -3.29 3.20 -14.76
CA SER A 309 -4.33 4.12 -14.30
C SER A 309 -5.67 3.99 -15.07
N SER A 310 -5.89 2.86 -15.75
CA SER A 310 -7.13 2.57 -16.49
C SER A 310 -7.67 1.18 -16.20
N GLU A 311 -8.98 0.99 -16.36
CA GLU A 311 -9.65 -0.30 -16.17
C GLU A 311 -9.06 -1.38 -17.10
N SER A 312 -8.57 -1.00 -18.28
CA SER A 312 -7.85 -1.93 -19.17
C SER A 312 -6.63 -2.52 -18.48
N CYS A 313 -5.76 -1.67 -17.91
CA CYS A 313 -4.59 -2.18 -17.21
C CYS A 313 -4.96 -2.86 -15.89
N PHE A 314 -6.02 -2.42 -15.18
CA PHE A 314 -6.48 -3.09 -13.96
C PHE A 314 -6.91 -4.53 -14.27
N ASN A 315 -7.65 -4.74 -15.37
CA ASN A 315 -8.07 -6.06 -15.81
C ASN A 315 -6.89 -6.93 -16.27
N GLU A 316 -5.91 -6.35 -16.97
CA GLU A 316 -4.75 -7.08 -17.47
C GLU A 316 -3.76 -7.44 -16.34
N GLN A 317 -3.43 -6.48 -15.48
CA GLN A 317 -2.31 -6.58 -14.54
C GLN A 317 -2.74 -7.02 -13.15
N LEU A 318 -3.93 -6.60 -12.68
CA LEU A 318 -4.33 -6.74 -11.27
C LEU A 318 -5.36 -7.86 -11.08
N ALA A 319 -6.33 -8.00 -11.99
CA ALA A 319 -7.37 -9.04 -11.87
C ALA A 319 -6.81 -10.47 -11.74
N PRO A 320 -5.72 -10.88 -12.44
CA PRO A 320 -5.11 -12.19 -12.23
C PRO A 320 -4.57 -12.39 -10.80
N VAL A 321 -4.06 -11.33 -10.17
CA VAL A 321 -3.55 -11.35 -8.79
C VAL A 321 -4.69 -11.40 -7.78
N ILE A 322 -5.70 -10.54 -7.95
CA ILE A 322 -6.91 -10.50 -7.10
C ILE A 322 -7.68 -11.82 -7.14
N ALA A 323 -7.58 -12.60 -8.21
CA ALA A 323 -8.19 -13.92 -8.28
C ALA A 323 -7.49 -14.98 -7.41
N LYS A 324 -6.28 -14.71 -6.91
CA LYS A 324 -5.42 -15.69 -6.23
C LYS A 324 -5.05 -15.34 -4.79
N VAL A 325 -4.99 -14.06 -4.46
CA VAL A 325 -4.64 -13.59 -3.12
C VAL A 325 -5.51 -12.41 -2.69
N PRO A 326 -5.65 -12.16 -1.38
CA PRO A 326 -6.31 -10.94 -0.93
C PRO A 326 -5.53 -9.71 -1.43
N PHE A 327 -6.26 -8.63 -1.66
CA PHE A 327 -5.73 -7.44 -2.32
C PHE A 327 -6.17 -6.17 -1.60
N VAL A 328 -5.22 -5.27 -1.41
CA VAL A 328 -5.43 -3.97 -0.77
C VAL A 328 -4.80 -2.88 -1.64
N ALA A 329 -5.61 -1.95 -2.15
CA ALA A 329 -5.07 -0.72 -2.69
C ALA A 329 -4.65 0.18 -1.52
N GLY A 330 -3.36 0.14 -1.14
CA GLY A 330 -2.84 0.85 0.03
C GLY A 330 -2.98 2.37 -0.08
N GLU A 331 -2.96 2.87 -1.32
CA GLU A 331 -3.17 4.27 -1.66
C GLU A 331 -3.99 4.39 -2.94
N ILE A 332 -5.07 5.17 -2.87
CA ILE A 332 -5.78 5.70 -4.04
C ILE A 332 -5.84 7.23 -3.92
N GLY A 333 -5.55 7.93 -5.01
CA GLY A 333 -5.65 9.40 -5.03
C GLY A 333 -5.55 10.03 -6.41
N GLU A 334 -5.69 11.35 -6.48
CA GLU A 334 -5.47 12.12 -7.71
C GLU A 334 -4.98 13.54 -7.43
N ASN A 335 -4.29 14.16 -8.38
CA ASN A 335 -3.66 15.48 -8.20
C ASN A 335 -4.47 16.65 -8.83
N THR A 336 -5.79 16.53 -8.91
CA THR A 336 -6.66 17.54 -9.56
C THR A 336 -7.63 18.24 -8.61
N CYS A 337 -7.65 17.81 -7.33
CA CYS A 337 -8.72 18.13 -6.37
C CYS A 337 -10.15 17.75 -6.84
N SER A 338 -10.29 16.98 -7.94
CA SER A 338 -11.49 16.23 -8.29
C SER A 338 -11.46 14.85 -7.63
N HIS A 339 -12.47 14.02 -7.86
CA HIS A 339 -12.53 12.63 -7.40
C HIS A 339 -12.92 11.63 -8.50
N GLY A 340 -13.04 12.08 -9.76
CA GLY A 340 -13.51 11.23 -10.85
C GLY A 340 -12.56 10.07 -11.19
N TYR A 341 -11.27 10.18 -10.87
CA TYR A 341 -10.35 9.06 -11.02
C TYR A 341 -10.59 8.01 -9.93
N ILE A 342 -10.65 8.44 -8.66
CA ILE A 342 -10.84 7.51 -7.55
C ILE A 342 -12.24 6.86 -7.57
N ASP A 343 -13.26 7.53 -8.10
CA ASP A 343 -14.60 6.95 -8.26
C ASP A 343 -14.56 5.68 -9.14
N ARG A 344 -13.83 5.74 -10.26
CA ARG A 344 -13.67 4.59 -11.17
C ARG A 344 -12.86 3.47 -10.52
N VAL A 345 -11.81 3.83 -9.79
CA VAL A 345 -10.97 2.87 -9.05
C VAL A 345 -11.80 2.16 -7.97
N MET A 346 -12.53 2.90 -7.13
CA MET A 346 -13.38 2.34 -6.07
C MET A 346 -14.45 1.41 -6.66
N ALA A 347 -15.17 1.84 -7.70
CA ALA A 347 -16.17 1.00 -8.36
C ALA A 347 -15.59 -0.30 -8.92
N TRP A 348 -14.39 -0.25 -9.53
CA TRP A 348 -13.72 -1.45 -10.03
C TRP A 348 -13.30 -2.38 -8.89
N LEU A 349 -12.76 -1.85 -7.79
CA LEU A 349 -12.35 -2.63 -6.62
C LEU A 349 -13.54 -3.22 -5.87
N ASP A 350 -14.66 -2.51 -5.77
CA ASP A 350 -15.92 -3.00 -5.19
C ASP A 350 -16.46 -4.20 -5.95
N ALA A 351 -16.47 -4.14 -7.28
CA ALA A 351 -16.88 -5.26 -8.12
C ALA A 351 -16.00 -6.52 -7.93
N LYS A 352 -14.81 -6.36 -7.33
CA LYS A 352 -13.91 -7.46 -6.96
C LYS A 352 -13.91 -7.78 -5.46
N GLY A 353 -14.64 -7.02 -4.64
CA GLY A 353 -14.58 -7.12 -3.18
C GLY A 353 -13.20 -6.79 -2.59
N ALA A 354 -12.37 -6.03 -3.30
CA ALA A 354 -11.00 -5.70 -2.90
C ALA A 354 -10.95 -4.53 -1.91
N SER A 355 -9.88 -4.39 -1.15
CA SER A 355 -9.74 -3.32 -0.15
C SER A 355 -9.12 -2.06 -0.76
N TYR A 356 -9.33 -0.88 -0.16
CA TYR A 356 -8.66 0.36 -0.57
C TYR A 356 -8.61 1.42 0.54
N LEU A 357 -7.59 2.28 0.48
CA LEU A 357 -7.44 3.44 1.37
C LEU A 357 -7.14 4.72 0.59
N GLY A 358 -7.89 5.78 0.86
CA GLY A 358 -7.63 7.08 0.25
C GLY A 358 -6.39 7.76 0.83
N TRP A 359 -5.56 8.34 -0.03
CA TRP A 359 -4.48 9.25 0.37
C TRP A 359 -4.95 10.70 0.25
N THR A 360 -4.90 11.56 1.27
CA THR A 360 -4.52 11.35 2.68
C THR A 360 -5.37 12.18 3.66
N TRP A 361 -5.51 11.71 4.90
CA TRP A 361 -6.14 12.43 6.02
C TRP A 361 -5.20 13.47 6.63
N ASN A 362 -4.90 14.52 5.86
CA ASN A 362 -4.14 15.70 6.28
C ASN A 362 -4.89 16.96 5.83
N THR A 363 -4.49 18.14 6.32
CA THR A 363 -5.07 19.43 5.90
C THR A 363 -4.16 20.14 4.88
N TRP A 364 -3.65 19.41 3.90
CA TRP A 364 -2.77 19.89 2.85
C TRP A 364 -3.55 20.36 1.61
N ASP A 365 -2.84 20.78 0.56
CA ASP A 365 -3.46 21.14 -0.71
C ASP A 365 -3.84 19.91 -1.54
N CYS A 366 -5.15 19.72 -1.75
CA CYS A 366 -5.71 18.64 -2.56
C CYS A 366 -5.27 18.65 -4.03
N SER A 367 -4.67 19.72 -4.54
CA SER A 367 -4.25 19.84 -5.95
C SER A 367 -2.80 19.42 -6.18
N SER A 368 -1.98 19.26 -5.14
CA SER A 368 -0.55 18.94 -5.27
C SER A 368 -0.05 17.83 -4.35
N GLY A 369 -0.82 17.46 -3.34
CA GLY A 369 -0.70 16.19 -2.61
C GLY A 369 -2.08 15.79 -2.12
N PRO A 370 -2.76 14.77 -2.71
CA PRO A 370 -4.19 14.61 -2.54
C PRO A 370 -4.54 14.59 -1.06
N SER A 371 -5.40 15.52 -0.66
CA SER A 371 -5.72 15.78 0.74
C SER A 371 -7.22 15.61 0.88
N LEU A 372 -7.64 14.65 1.69
CA LEU A 372 -9.05 14.31 1.86
C LEU A 372 -9.78 15.39 2.65
N ILE A 373 -9.12 16.04 3.60
CA ILE A 373 -9.75 17.00 4.51
C ILE A 373 -9.14 18.39 4.39
N SER A 374 -9.93 19.41 4.70
CA SER A 374 -9.48 20.79 4.88
C SER A 374 -9.34 21.16 6.37
N ASP A 375 -9.93 20.37 7.26
CA ASP A 375 -9.88 20.54 8.72
C ASP A 375 -9.93 19.17 9.43
N TYR A 376 -9.22 19.02 10.55
CA TYR A 376 -9.15 17.78 11.34
C TYR A 376 -10.46 17.37 12.01
N ASN A 377 -11.49 18.22 11.98
CA ASN A 377 -12.86 17.83 12.30
C ASN A 377 -13.52 16.92 11.23
N GLY A 378 -12.83 16.62 10.13
CA GLY A 378 -13.31 15.76 9.06
C GLY A 378 -14.05 16.49 7.94
N THR A 379 -13.93 17.82 7.85
CA THR A 379 -14.46 18.59 6.71
C THR A 379 -13.72 18.18 5.43
N PRO A 380 -14.42 17.66 4.40
CA PRO A 380 -13.73 17.19 3.20
C PRO A 380 -13.25 18.34 2.32
N THR A 381 -12.21 18.09 1.54
CA THR A 381 -11.93 18.83 0.29
C THR A 381 -12.85 18.34 -0.83
N ASN A 382 -12.81 18.98 -2.00
CA ASN A 382 -13.55 18.47 -3.18
C ASN A 382 -13.15 17.04 -3.55
N PHE A 383 -11.85 16.70 -3.47
CA PHE A 383 -11.37 15.33 -3.66
C PHE A 383 -11.89 14.38 -2.56
N GLY A 384 -11.87 14.81 -1.30
CA GLY A 384 -12.32 13.99 -0.18
C GLY A 384 -13.81 13.67 -0.18
N VAL A 385 -14.65 14.50 -0.81
CA VAL A 385 -16.10 14.24 -0.97
C VAL A 385 -16.33 12.89 -1.65
N GLY A 386 -15.59 12.57 -2.72
CA GLY A 386 -15.76 11.32 -3.46
C GLY A 386 -15.57 10.09 -2.57
N LEU A 387 -14.45 10.02 -1.85
CA LEU A 387 -14.20 8.90 -0.93
C LEU A 387 -15.22 8.86 0.21
N ARG A 388 -15.49 9.99 0.89
CA ARG A 388 -16.39 10.04 2.04
C ARG A 388 -17.79 9.55 1.68
N ASP A 389 -18.34 10.05 0.59
CA ASP A 389 -19.73 9.77 0.20
C ASP A 389 -19.85 8.34 -0.29
N HIS A 390 -18.83 7.83 -1.00
CA HIS A 390 -18.73 6.43 -1.39
C HIS A 390 -18.69 5.48 -0.17
N LEU A 391 -17.82 5.74 0.81
CA LEU A 391 -17.71 4.93 2.04
C LEU A 391 -19.02 4.94 2.85
N LYS A 392 -19.69 6.09 2.94
CA LYS A 392 -20.99 6.21 3.61
C LYS A 392 -22.10 5.45 2.89
N GLY A 393 -22.05 5.35 1.56
CA GLY A 393 -23.03 4.61 0.75
C GLY A 393 -22.88 3.09 0.79
N MET A 394 -21.76 2.58 1.30
CA MET A 394 -21.52 1.13 1.44
C MET A 394 -22.04 0.52 2.75
N GLN A 395 -22.47 1.34 3.71
CA GLN A 395 -23.04 0.90 5.00
C GLN A 395 -24.56 0.94 4.95
#